data_AF-A0A6J5Y8M2-F1
#
_entry.id   AF-A0A6J5Y8M2-F1
#
_cell.length_a   1.000
_cell.length_b   1.000
_cell.length_c   1.000
_cell.angle_alpha   90.00
_cell.angle_beta   90.00
_cell.angle_gamma   90.00
#
_symmetry.space_group_name_H-M   'P 1'
#
loop_
_entity.id
_entity.type
_entity.pdbx_description
1 polymer ?
#
loop_
_entity_poly.entity_id
_entity_poly.type
_entity_poly.pdbx_seq_one_letter_code
_entity_poly.pdbx_strand_id
1 'polypeptide(L)'
;MLEMLPPVDPDRDIPIRVVDKQTHNVYEFKLSCRQGGRKPVFQSSGWTVFVIDRGIEAGDELYFWAEECLLHGTQYRIALYKPNLFPHP
;
A
#
# COMPACT_ATOMS: atom_id res chain seq x y z
N MET A 1 1.70 -15.03 -9.92
CA MET A 1 0.81 -13.92 -9.49
C MET A 1 1.52 -13.14 -8.37
N LEU A 2 2.51 -12.32 -8.74
CA LEU A 2 3.26 -11.41 -7.85
C LEU A 2 4.06 -10.37 -8.67
N GLU A 3 3.64 -10.07 -9.92
CA GLU A 3 4.45 -9.26 -10.85
C GLU A 3 4.24 -7.74 -10.68
N MET A 4 3.40 -7.33 -9.74
CA MET A 4 3.02 -5.93 -9.57
C MET A 4 3.93 -5.17 -8.60
N LEU A 5 4.47 -5.82 -7.57
CA LEU A 5 5.37 -5.18 -6.62
C LEU A 5 6.82 -5.31 -7.08
N PRO A 6 7.71 -4.37 -6.72
CA PRO A 6 9.13 -4.52 -7.03
C PRO A 6 9.66 -5.82 -6.41
N PRO A 7 10.68 -6.45 -7.02
CA PRO A 7 11.30 -7.66 -6.47
C PRO A 7 11.76 -7.41 -5.03
N VAL A 8 11.39 -8.28 -4.11
CA VAL A 8 11.77 -8.13 -2.70
C VAL A 8 13.27 -8.33 -2.49
N ASP A 9 13.87 -7.53 -1.63
CA ASP A 9 15.27 -7.66 -1.22
C ASP A 9 15.31 -8.14 0.25
N PRO A 10 15.91 -9.31 0.55
CA PRO A 10 16.00 -9.83 1.91
C PRO A 10 16.85 -8.99 2.87
N ASP A 11 17.75 -8.17 2.32
CA ASP A 11 18.74 -7.41 3.06
C ASP A 11 18.36 -5.92 3.17
N ARG A 12 17.35 -5.48 2.41
CA ARG A 12 16.96 -4.07 2.32
C ARG A 12 15.45 -3.90 2.21
N ASP A 13 14.95 -2.89 2.91
CA ASP A 13 13.58 -2.45 2.70
C ASP A 13 13.48 -1.62 1.41
N ILE A 14 12.45 -1.90 0.61
CA ILE A 14 12.23 -1.22 -0.66
C ILE A 14 11.16 -0.15 -0.48
N PRO A 15 11.46 1.14 -0.74
CA PRO A 15 10.46 2.19 -0.67
C PRO A 15 9.46 2.05 -1.83
N ILE A 16 8.17 2.18 -1.51
CA ILE A 16 7.06 2.14 -2.43
C ILE A 16 6.21 3.39 -2.19
N ARG A 17 6.21 4.29 -3.17
CA ARG A 17 5.41 5.51 -3.13
C ARG A 17 4.09 5.26 -3.85
N VAL A 18 2.99 5.52 -3.16
CA VAL A 18 1.63 5.31 -3.65
C VAL A 18 0.86 6.63 -3.65
N VAL A 19 -0.02 6.81 -4.62
CA VAL A 19 -1.03 7.88 -4.60
C VAL A 19 -2.37 7.27 -4.20
N ASP A 20 -2.99 7.80 -3.15
CA ASP A 20 -4.37 7.46 -2.82
C ASP A 20 -5.31 8.05 -3.87
N LYS A 21 -6.09 7.20 -4.54
CA LYS A 21 -7.00 7.60 -5.62
C LYS A 21 -8.12 8.52 -5.13
N GLN A 22 -8.53 8.40 -3.88
CA GLN A 22 -9.67 9.12 -3.31
C GLN A 22 -9.24 10.47 -2.73
N THR A 23 -8.06 10.55 -2.10
CA THR A 23 -7.59 11.77 -1.44
C THR A 23 -6.52 12.52 -2.22
N HIS A 24 -5.89 11.89 -3.22
CA HIS A 24 -4.70 12.36 -3.93
C HIS A 24 -3.46 12.56 -3.04
N ASN A 25 -3.50 12.10 -1.79
CA ASN A 25 -2.34 12.11 -0.91
C ASN A 25 -1.31 11.10 -1.37
N VAL A 26 -0.03 11.43 -1.18
CA VAL A 26 1.09 10.53 -1.44
C VAL A 26 1.55 9.91 -0.14
N TYR A 27 1.62 8.58 -0.10
CA TYR A 27 2.18 7.84 1.03
C TYR A 27 3.42 7.07 0.57
N GLU A 28 4.39 6.92 1.47
CA GLU A 28 5.55 6.06 1.26
C GLU A 28 5.50 4.88 2.24
N PHE A 29 5.49 3.67 1.69
CA PHE A 29 5.58 2.44 2.43
C PHE A 29 6.94 1.81 2.20
N LYS A 30 7.40 0.99 3.15
CA LYS A 30 8.63 0.21 3.00
C LYS A 30 8.25 -1.26 2.92
N LEU A 31 8.47 -1.88 1.76
CA LEU A 31 8.28 -3.31 1.58
C LEU A 31 9.49 -4.04 2.17
N SER A 32 9.24 -4.85 3.19
CA SER A 32 10.26 -5.58 3.93
C SER A 32 10.01 -7.08 3.78
N CYS A 33 11.08 -7.83 3.47
CA CYS A 33 11.05 -9.28 3.43
C CYS A 33 12.20 -9.80 4.28
N ARG A 34 11.92 -10.26 5.51
CA ARG A 34 12.99 -10.76 6.39
C ARG A 34 13.44 -12.15 5.94
N GLN A 35 14.74 -12.42 6.08
CA GLN A 35 15.32 -13.74 5.82
C GLN A 35 14.59 -14.87 6.57
N GLY A 36 14.54 -16.06 5.96
CA GLY A 36 13.88 -17.25 6.51
C GLY A 36 12.49 -17.57 5.95
N GLY A 37 12.20 -17.16 4.70
CA GLY A 37 10.96 -17.55 4.00
C GLY A 37 9.70 -16.86 4.51
N ARG A 38 9.84 -15.71 5.20
CA ARG A 38 8.70 -14.93 5.68
C ARG A 38 8.04 -14.20 4.53
N LYS A 39 6.72 -14.06 4.60
CA LYS A 39 5.95 -13.28 3.63
C LYS A 39 6.38 -11.80 3.68
N PRO A 40 6.45 -11.12 2.52
CA PRO A 40 6.75 -9.70 2.49
C PRO A 40 5.63 -8.90 3.16
N VAL A 41 5.99 -7.81 3.84
CA VAL A 41 5.06 -6.93 4.57
C VAL A 41 5.44 -5.47 4.35
N PHE A 42 4.46 -4.57 4.47
CA PHE A 42 4.76 -3.15 4.64
C PHE A 42 5.20 -2.89 6.09
N GLN A 43 6.29 -2.16 6.26
CA GLN A 43 6.77 -1.78 7.59
C GLN A 43 5.77 -0.89 8.32
N SER A 44 5.76 -1.01 9.65
CA SER A 44 4.75 -0.40 10.50
C SER A 44 4.72 1.13 10.44
N SER A 45 5.85 1.83 10.31
CA SER A 45 5.85 3.30 10.43
C SER A 45 5.02 4.00 9.35
N GLY A 46 5.33 3.78 8.07
CA GLY A 46 4.57 4.37 6.96
C GLY A 46 3.16 3.80 6.86
N TRP A 47 3.00 2.50 7.11
CA TRP A 47 1.70 1.83 7.07
C TRP A 47 0.73 2.36 8.13
N THR A 48 1.20 2.53 9.37
CA THR A 48 0.36 2.97 10.49
C THR A 48 -0.14 4.40 10.28
N VAL A 49 0.69 5.27 9.70
CA VAL A 49 0.27 6.64 9.34
C VAL A 49 -0.92 6.59 8.37
N PHE A 50 -0.84 5.78 7.32
CA PHE A 50 -1.93 5.60 6.36
C PHE A 50 -3.19 5.00 7.01
N VAL A 51 -3.04 3.97 7.85
CA VAL A 51 -4.17 3.35 8.57
C VAL A 51 -4.90 4.35 9.45
N ILE A 52 -4.16 5.17 10.22
CA ILE A 52 -4.75 6.19 11.10
C ILE A 52 -5.42 7.28 10.28
N ASP A 53 -4.74 7.82 9.27
CA ASP A 53 -5.23 8.93 8.45
C ASP A 53 -6.52 8.56 7.68
N ARG A 54 -6.60 7.33 7.17
CA ARG A 54 -7.78 6.83 6.45
C ARG A 54 -8.81 6.13 7.34
N GLY A 55 -8.55 6.03 8.65
CA GLY A 55 -9.41 5.37 9.62
C GLY A 55 -9.73 3.92 9.25
N ILE A 56 -8.72 3.15 8.83
CA ILE A 56 -8.89 1.78 8.35
C ILE A 56 -9.14 0.83 9.52
N GLU A 57 -10.16 -0.01 9.39
CA GLU A 57 -10.55 -1.00 10.38
C GLU A 57 -10.56 -2.41 9.79
N ALA A 58 -10.58 -3.43 10.66
CA ALA A 58 -10.69 -4.80 10.22
C ALA A 58 -12.02 -5.03 9.49
N GLY A 59 -11.95 -5.58 8.27
CA GLY A 59 -13.09 -5.76 7.38
C GLY A 59 -13.17 -4.72 6.26
N ASP A 60 -12.35 -3.66 6.31
CA ASP A 60 -12.14 -2.81 5.15
C ASP A 60 -11.28 -3.51 4.09
N GLU A 61 -11.46 -3.10 2.84
CA GLU A 61 -10.74 -3.64 1.69
C GLU A 61 -9.83 -2.57 1.08
N LEU A 62 -8.60 -2.96 0.73
CA LEU A 62 -7.64 -2.10 0.05
C LEU A 62 -7.32 -2.66 -1.33
N TYR A 63 -7.42 -1.78 -2.32
CA TYR A 63 -7.06 -2.07 -3.70
C TYR A 63 -5.75 -1.39 -4.01
N PHE A 64 -4.79 -2.15 -4.52
CA PHE A 64 -3.46 -1.67 -4.90
C PHE A 64 -3.19 -2.07 -6.35
N TRP A 65 -2.75 -1.13 -7.18
CA TRP A 65 -2.40 -1.41 -8.58
C TRP A 65 -1.25 -0.53 -9.08
N ALA A 66 -0.53 -1.03 -10.09
CA ALA A 66 0.49 -0.25 -10.78
C ALA A 66 -0.17 0.78 -11.69
N GLU A 67 0.19 2.04 -11.51
CA GLU A 67 -0.22 3.14 -12.37
C GLU A 67 0.78 4.28 -12.17
N GLU A 68 1.53 4.60 -13.22
CA GLU A 68 2.55 5.63 -13.17
C GLU A 68 1.92 7.03 -13.13
N CYS A 69 2.28 7.81 -12.11
CA CYS A 69 1.93 9.21 -12.03
C CYS A 69 3.21 10.04 -12.12
N LEU A 70 3.48 10.55 -13.33
CA LEU A 70 4.66 11.37 -13.65
C LEU A 70 4.76 12.64 -12.79
N LEU A 71 3.62 13.24 -12.43
CA LEU A 71 3.55 14.45 -11.59
C LEU A 71 4.08 14.23 -10.17
N HIS A 72 3.84 13.05 -9.59
CA HIS A 72 4.23 12.74 -8.21
C HIS A 72 5.44 11.81 -8.12
N GLY A 73 5.95 11.33 -9.26
CA GLY A 73 7.04 10.35 -9.33
C GLY A 73 6.67 9.06 -8.59
N THR A 74 5.42 8.61 -8.76
CA THR A 74 4.90 7.38 -8.13
C THR A 74 4.54 6.36 -9.19
N GLN A 75 4.63 5.08 -8.84
CA GLN A 75 4.37 3.97 -9.76
C GLN A 75 3.10 3.19 -9.39
N TYR A 76 2.46 3.57 -8.29
CA TYR A 76 1.40 2.80 -7.67
C TYR A 76 0.28 3.69 -7.19
N ARG A 77 -0.92 3.14 -7.22
CA ARG A 77 -2.09 3.72 -6.57
C ARG A 77 -2.68 2.79 -5.53
N ILE A 78 -3.37 3.40 -4.59
CA ILE A 78 -4.12 2.72 -3.54
C ILE A 78 -5.54 3.30 -3.46
N ALA A 79 -6.52 2.47 -3.13
CA ALA A 79 -7.87 2.91 -2.81
C ALA A 79 -8.44 2.09 -1.65
N LEU A 80 -9.24 2.75 -0.82
CA LEU A 80 -9.92 2.15 0.33
C LEU A 80 -11.40 1.97 0.03
N TYR A 81 -11.89 0.76 0.25
CA TYR A 81 -13.31 0.45 0.25
C TYR A 81 -13.72 0.02 1.67
N LYS A 82 -14.87 0.54 2.13
CA LYS A 82 -15.42 0.27 3.45
C LYS A 82 -16.78 -0.43 3.29
N PRO A 83 -16.82 -1.77 3.14
CA PRO A 83 -18.06 -2.50 2.87
C PRO A 83 -19.15 -2.25 3.91
N ASN A 84 -18.76 -2.08 5.18
CA ASN A 84 -19.69 -1.88 6.29
C ASN A 84 -20.36 -0.49 6.29
N LEU A 85 -19.72 0.51 5.68
CA LEU A 85 -20.30 1.85 5.54
C LEU A 85 -21.07 2.01 4.22
N PHE A 86 -20.68 1.26 3.19
CA PHE A 86 -21.26 1.33 1.86
C PHE A 86 -21.50 -0.08 1.30
N PRO A 87 -22.46 -0.85 1.87
CA PRO A 87 -22.82 -2.15 1.34
C PRO A 87 -23.38 -1.99 -0.07
N HIS A 88 -23.00 -2.88 -0.99
CA HIS A 88 -23.64 -2.94 -2.29
C HIS A 88 -25.16 -3.20 -2.13
N PRO A 89 -26.00 -2.62 -3.00
CA PRO A 89 -27.45 -2.85 -3.00
C PRO A 89 -27.82 -4.30 -3.35
#